data_AF-A0A250YA91-F1
#
_entry.id   AF-A0A250YA91-F1
#
_cell.length_a   1.000
_cell.length_b   1.000
_cell.length_c   1.000
_cell.angle_alpha   90.00
_cell.angle_beta   90.00
_cell.angle_gamma   90.00
#
_symmetry.space_group_name_H-M   'P 1'
#
loop_
_entity.id
_entity.type
_entity.pdbx_description
1 polymer ?
#
loop_
_entity_poly.entity_id
_entity_poly.type
_entity_poly.pdbx_seq_one_letter_code
_entity_poly.pdbx_strand_id
1 'polypeptide(L)'
;MNKLPFPKIDPNVFDREGLKECYVFKPKNPDVENDCPTIIHFVLANINFRKYKAPGVPRETKEEKEIADFDIFDDPESPFSTFNFQYPNQAFKRLHDLMYFNTLNNIDVIKDAIVESIEYRRQNPSRCSVSLSNVEARRFFNKEFLSKPTA
;
A
#
# COMPACT_ATOMS: atom_id res chain seq x y z
N MET A 1 11.60 10.09 -17.29
CA MET A 1 11.24 9.82 -15.88
C MET A 1 11.64 10.99 -15.01
N ASN A 2 10.89 11.28 -13.93
CA ASN A 2 11.03 12.47 -13.09
C ASN A 2 12.25 12.46 -12.14
N LYS A 3 13.13 11.45 -12.22
CA LYS A 3 14.31 11.24 -11.35
C LYS A 3 13.97 11.26 -9.85
N LEU A 4 12.81 10.70 -9.48
CA LEU A 4 12.39 10.57 -8.09
C LEU A 4 12.75 9.18 -7.56
N PRO A 5 13.31 9.06 -6.35
CA PRO A 5 13.53 7.77 -5.69
C PRO A 5 12.20 7.03 -5.49
N PHE A 6 12.16 5.76 -5.89
CA PHE A 6 10.98 4.91 -5.76
C PHE A 6 11.43 3.44 -5.65
N PRO A 7 10.84 2.64 -4.75
CA PRO A 7 11.28 1.26 -4.56
C PRO A 7 10.97 0.46 -5.83
N LYS A 8 11.89 -0.44 -6.18
CA LYS A 8 11.71 -1.31 -7.36
C LYS A 8 10.51 -2.22 -7.13
N ILE A 9 9.51 -2.10 -8.00
CA ILE A 9 8.39 -3.03 -8.07
C ILE A 9 8.83 -4.21 -8.92
N ASP A 10 8.88 -5.40 -8.33
CA ASP A 10 9.15 -6.62 -9.06
C ASP A 10 7.96 -6.93 -9.98
N PRO A 11 8.14 -7.00 -11.31
CA PRO A 11 7.04 -7.27 -12.24
C PRO A 11 6.37 -8.62 -11.99
N ASN A 12 7.09 -9.57 -11.40
CA ASN A 12 6.58 -10.92 -11.12
C ASN A 12 6.03 -11.05 -9.70
N VAL A 13 5.85 -9.95 -8.96
CA VAL A 13 5.35 -9.99 -7.57
C VAL A 13 3.98 -10.65 -7.50
N PHE A 14 3.10 -10.37 -8.46
CA PHE A 14 1.77 -10.95 -8.49
C PHE A 14 1.82 -12.45 -8.81
N ASP A 15 2.63 -12.87 -9.78
CA ASP A 15 2.77 -14.27 -10.15
C ASP A 15 3.36 -15.12 -9.01
N ARG A 16 4.30 -14.56 -8.24
CA ARG A 16 4.93 -15.25 -7.10
C ARG A 16 4.03 -15.28 -5.86
N GLU A 17 3.44 -14.15 -5.51
CA GLU A 17 2.75 -13.97 -4.23
C GLU A 17 1.24 -14.23 -4.32
N GLY A 18 0.67 -14.23 -5.52
CA GLY A 18 -0.77 -14.23 -5.76
C GLY A 18 -1.43 -12.94 -5.28
N LEU A 19 -2.77 -12.93 -5.28
CA LEU A 19 -3.58 -11.83 -4.74
C LEU A 19 -3.47 -11.79 -3.20
N LYS A 20 -3.11 -10.63 -2.65
CA LYS A 20 -2.99 -10.37 -1.22
C LYS A 20 -3.71 -9.09 -0.82
N GLU A 21 -4.04 -8.98 0.47
CA GLU A 21 -4.64 -7.77 1.06
C GLU A 21 -3.65 -6.60 1.10
N CYS A 22 -2.35 -6.89 1.20
CA CYS A 22 -1.28 -5.91 1.31
C CYS A 22 0.04 -6.46 0.75
N TYR A 23 0.82 -5.59 0.08
CA TYR A 23 2.20 -5.85 -0.36
C TYR A 23 3.14 -4.80 0.22
N VAL A 24 4.38 -5.18 0.49
CA VAL A 24 5.42 -4.25 0.97
C VAL A 24 6.56 -4.17 -0.04
N PHE A 25 6.86 -2.96 -0.50
CA PHE A 25 7.96 -2.68 -1.41
C PHE A 25 9.02 -1.83 -0.70
N LYS A 26 10.21 -2.39 -0.55
CA LYS A 26 11.35 -1.76 0.14
C LYS A 26 12.45 -1.39 -0.86
N PRO A 27 13.29 -0.38 -0.55
CA PRO A 27 14.52 -0.13 -1.31
C PRO A 27 15.42 -1.38 -1.31
N LYS A 28 16.11 -1.68 -2.43
CA LYS A 28 16.96 -2.89 -2.50
C LYS A 28 18.28 -2.70 -1.76
N ASN A 29 18.84 -1.50 -1.85
CA ASN A 29 20.04 -1.13 -1.13
C ASN A 29 19.83 0.22 -0.41
N PRO A 30 19.47 0.21 0.88
CA PRO A 30 19.17 1.42 1.64
C PRO A 30 20.32 2.44 1.71
N ASP A 31 21.57 1.98 1.62
CA ASP A 31 22.77 2.82 1.71
C ASP A 31 23.04 3.60 0.40
N VAL A 32 22.55 3.07 -0.72
CA VAL A 32 22.69 3.68 -2.06
C VAL A 32 21.42 4.42 -2.46
N GLU A 33 20.26 3.86 -2.12
CA GLU A 33 18.93 4.40 -2.43
C GLU A 33 18.46 5.36 -1.33
N ASN A 34 19.32 6.33 -1.00
CA ASN A 34 18.99 7.39 -0.06
C ASN A 34 17.71 8.09 -0.48
N ASP A 35 16.84 8.36 0.49
CA ASP A 35 15.52 8.99 0.27
C ASP A 35 14.50 8.18 -0.52
N CYS A 36 14.77 6.90 -0.82
CA CYS A 36 13.75 5.99 -1.34
C CYS A 36 12.73 5.62 -0.25
N PRO A 37 11.41 5.75 -0.51
CA PRO A 37 10.40 5.35 0.46
C PRO A 37 10.23 3.83 0.50
N THR A 38 9.76 3.33 1.65
CA THR A 38 9.08 2.04 1.73
C THR A 38 7.61 2.25 1.43
N ILE A 39 7.01 1.39 0.61
CA ILE A 39 5.61 1.46 0.22
C ILE A 39 4.87 0.27 0.79
N ILE A 40 3.82 0.54 1.56
CA ILE A 40 2.83 -0.45 1.98
C ILE A 40 1.61 -0.25 1.08
N HIS A 41 1.37 -1.20 0.19
CA HIS A 41 0.32 -1.12 -0.82
C HIS A 41 -0.84 -2.05 -0.46
N PHE A 42 -1.91 -1.47 0.09
CA PHE A 42 -3.17 -2.18 0.31
C PHE A 42 -3.97 -2.26 -0.98
N VAL A 43 -4.53 -3.44 -1.24
CA VAL A 43 -5.36 -3.72 -2.41
C VAL A 43 -6.78 -3.99 -1.95
N LEU A 44 -7.76 -3.51 -2.73
CA LEU A 44 -9.16 -3.82 -2.49
C LEU A 44 -9.45 -5.27 -2.91
N ALA A 45 -9.36 -6.19 -1.95
CA ALA A 45 -9.58 -7.62 -2.16
C ALA A 45 -10.29 -8.27 -0.96
N ASN A 46 -11.33 -9.06 -1.23
CA ASN A 46 -12.08 -9.81 -0.21
C ASN A 46 -11.54 -11.25 -0.08
N ILE A 47 -10.47 -11.40 0.72
CA ILE A 47 -9.76 -12.67 0.91
C ILE A 47 -10.07 -13.28 2.28
N ASN A 48 -9.39 -12.82 3.36
CA ASN A 48 -9.59 -13.38 4.69
C ASN A 48 -10.89 -12.90 5.32
N PHE A 49 -11.38 -11.72 4.96
CA PHE A 49 -12.63 -11.16 5.48
C PHE A 49 -13.84 -12.09 5.28
N ARG A 50 -13.84 -12.91 4.22
CA ARG A 50 -14.85 -13.98 4.01
C ARG A 50 -14.93 -14.98 5.15
N LYS A 51 -13.79 -15.30 5.75
CA LYS A 51 -13.64 -16.35 6.77
C LYS A 51 -13.60 -15.80 8.19
N TYR A 52 -13.13 -14.57 8.38
CA TYR A 52 -12.87 -13.98 9.68
C TYR A 52 -13.69 -12.69 9.88
N LYS A 53 -14.21 -12.51 11.10
CA LYS A 53 -14.94 -11.28 11.49
C LYS A 53 -14.05 -10.23 12.14
N ALA A 54 -12.94 -10.69 12.72
CA ALA A 54 -11.84 -9.86 13.24
C ALA A 54 -10.53 -10.65 13.08
N PRO A 55 -9.35 -10.00 13.14
CA PRO A 55 -8.08 -10.71 13.01
C PRO A 55 -7.98 -11.88 14.00
N GLY A 56 -7.75 -13.09 13.48
CA GLY A 56 -7.70 -14.32 14.27
C GLY A 56 -9.05 -14.86 14.78
N VAL A 57 -10.17 -14.18 14.53
CA VAL A 57 -11.51 -14.58 14.99
C VAL A 57 -12.37 -15.06 13.82
N PRO A 58 -12.59 -16.38 13.66
CA PRO A 58 -13.36 -16.93 12.55
C PRO A 58 -14.85 -16.55 12.65
N ARG A 59 -15.52 -16.57 11.50
CA ARG A 59 -16.99 -16.50 11.40
C ARG A 59 -17.58 -17.89 11.65
N GLU A 60 -18.57 -17.96 12.51
CA GLU A 60 -19.15 -19.23 12.94
C GLU A 60 -20.52 -19.46 12.30
N THR A 61 -21.41 -18.47 12.43
CA THR A 61 -22.80 -18.59 11.97
C THR A 61 -22.91 -18.47 10.45
N LYS A 62 -24.04 -18.94 9.92
CA LYS A 62 -24.32 -18.86 8.48
C LYS A 62 -24.48 -17.40 8.04
N GLU A 63 -25.18 -16.61 8.85
CA GLU A 63 -25.45 -15.19 8.62
C GLU A 63 -24.14 -14.38 8.60
N GLU A 64 -23.21 -14.67 9.51
CA GLU A 64 -21.90 -14.02 9.52
C GLU A 64 -21.12 -14.27 8.22
N LYS A 65 -21.22 -15.48 7.67
CA LYS A 65 -20.54 -15.88 6.43
C LYS A 65 -21.21 -15.25 5.20
N GLU A 66 -22.53 -15.27 5.12
CA GLU A 66 -23.29 -14.66 4.02
C GLU A 66 -23.06 -13.15 3.89
N ILE A 67 -22.85 -12.44 5.00
CA ILE A 67 -22.53 -11.00 4.95
C ILE A 67 -21.17 -10.75 4.29
N ALA A 68 -20.19 -11.64 4.49
CA ALA A 68 -18.84 -11.48 3.97
C ALA A 68 -18.61 -12.14 2.61
N ASP A 69 -19.56 -12.95 2.14
CA ASP A 69 -19.50 -13.62 0.85
C ASP A 69 -20.05 -12.72 -0.27
N PHE A 70 -19.17 -11.93 -0.88
CA PHE A 70 -19.49 -11.06 -2.01
C PHE A 70 -18.22 -10.73 -2.82
N ASP A 71 -18.41 -10.52 -4.12
CA ASP A 71 -17.36 -10.05 -5.02
C ASP A 71 -17.40 -8.53 -5.16
N ILE A 72 -16.24 -7.92 -5.43
CA ILE A 72 -16.17 -6.46 -5.67
C ILE A 72 -16.34 -6.16 -7.15
N PHE A 73 -15.58 -6.86 -8.00
CA PHE A 73 -15.46 -6.57 -9.43
C PHE A 73 -16.06 -7.65 -10.33
N ASP A 74 -16.24 -8.87 -9.83
CA ASP A 74 -16.64 -10.03 -10.66
C ASP A 74 -18.16 -10.13 -10.83
N ASP A 75 -18.94 -9.39 -10.03
CA ASP A 75 -20.39 -9.34 -10.12
C ASP A 75 -20.85 -8.17 -11.02
N PRO A 76 -21.52 -8.41 -12.17
CA PRO A 76 -22.03 -7.35 -13.03
C PRO A 76 -23.12 -6.49 -12.36
N GLU A 77 -23.81 -7.01 -11.34
CA GLU A 77 -24.79 -6.28 -10.52
C GLU A 77 -24.15 -5.66 -9.26
N SER A 78 -22.81 -5.69 -9.17
CA SER A 78 -22.07 -5.18 -8.02
C SER A 78 -22.42 -3.71 -7.74
N PRO A 79 -22.78 -3.37 -6.49
CA PRO A 79 -23.01 -1.99 -6.09
C PRO A 79 -21.71 -1.17 -6.03
N PHE A 80 -20.54 -1.79 -6.23
CA PHE A 80 -19.20 -1.19 -6.06
C PHE A 80 -18.60 -0.61 -7.35
N SER A 81 -19.41 -0.49 -8.42
CA SER A 81 -18.98 0.17 -9.66
C SER A 81 -18.57 1.62 -9.42
N THR A 82 -17.54 2.08 -10.15
CA THR A 82 -17.07 3.48 -10.11
C THR A 82 -18.13 4.50 -10.55
N PHE A 83 -19.18 4.05 -11.25
CA PHE A 83 -20.30 4.90 -11.66
C PHE A 83 -21.47 4.92 -10.67
N ASN A 84 -21.45 4.06 -9.65
CA ASN A 84 -22.52 4.01 -8.67
C ASN A 84 -22.24 4.94 -7.49
N PHE A 85 -23.21 5.79 -7.15
CA PHE A 85 -23.13 6.75 -6.05
C PHE A 85 -24.12 6.46 -4.93
N GLN A 86 -25.00 5.46 -5.09
CA GLN A 86 -26.01 5.10 -4.10
C GLN A 86 -25.68 3.74 -3.50
N TYR A 87 -25.40 3.73 -2.20
CA TYR A 87 -25.04 2.52 -1.47
C TYR A 87 -26.14 2.17 -0.47
N PRO A 88 -26.84 1.05 -0.65
CA PRO A 88 -27.65 0.47 0.42
C PRO A 88 -26.76 0.20 1.65
N ASN A 89 -27.34 0.27 2.86
CA ASN A 89 -26.60 0.10 4.11
C ASN A 89 -25.73 -1.17 4.14
N GLN A 90 -26.22 -2.27 3.56
CA GLN A 90 -25.47 -3.52 3.48
C GLN A 90 -24.24 -3.41 2.56
N ALA A 91 -24.36 -2.78 1.39
CA ALA A 91 -23.23 -2.57 0.47
C ALA A 91 -22.18 -1.67 1.11
N PHE A 92 -22.62 -0.55 1.72
CA PHE A 92 -21.72 0.35 2.45
C PHE A 92 -20.97 -0.38 3.55
N LYS A 93 -21.70 -1.10 4.42
CA LYS A 93 -21.12 -1.83 5.54
C LYS A 93 -20.15 -2.92 5.08
N ARG A 94 -20.46 -3.63 3.99
CA ARG A 94 -19.57 -4.63 3.39
C ARG A 94 -18.22 -4.04 3.00
N LEU A 95 -18.22 -2.97 2.21
CA LEU A 95 -16.97 -2.36 1.74
C LEU A 95 -16.20 -1.67 2.88
N HIS A 96 -16.91 -0.99 3.78
CA HIS A 96 -16.35 -0.38 4.97
C HIS A 96 -15.67 -1.42 5.88
N ASP A 97 -16.41 -2.46 6.28
CA ASP A 97 -15.93 -3.47 7.22
C ASP A 97 -14.82 -4.32 6.59
N LEU A 98 -14.86 -4.55 5.27
CA LEU A 98 -13.78 -5.21 4.52
C LEU A 98 -12.47 -4.45 4.66
N MET A 99 -12.46 -3.14 4.35
CA MET A 99 -11.22 -2.36 4.42
C MET A 99 -10.76 -2.10 5.85
N TYR A 100 -11.69 -1.97 6.79
CA TYR A 100 -11.39 -1.93 8.21
C TYR A 100 -10.69 -3.22 8.67
N PHE A 101 -11.26 -4.38 8.32
CA PHE A 101 -10.68 -5.68 8.63
C PHE A 101 -9.31 -5.84 7.98
N ASN A 102 -9.16 -5.59 6.68
CA ASN A 102 -7.90 -5.77 5.95
C ASN A 102 -6.78 -4.92 6.57
N THR A 103 -7.10 -3.69 6.97
CA THR A 103 -6.13 -2.80 7.63
C THR A 103 -5.72 -3.35 9.00
N LEU A 104 -6.69 -3.76 9.83
CA LEU A 104 -6.43 -4.27 11.17
C LEU A 104 -5.70 -5.62 11.13
N ASN A 105 -6.04 -6.47 10.17
CA ASN A 105 -5.44 -7.79 9.95
C ASN A 105 -3.96 -7.71 9.54
N ASN A 106 -3.53 -6.58 9.00
CA ASN A 106 -2.15 -6.32 8.57
C ASN A 106 -1.45 -5.26 9.45
N ILE A 107 -1.93 -5.03 10.69
CA ILE A 107 -1.38 -4.00 11.57
C ILE A 107 0.10 -4.25 11.91
N ASP A 108 0.52 -5.49 12.03
CA ASP A 108 1.90 -5.83 12.36
C ASP A 108 2.85 -5.53 11.19
N VAL A 109 2.40 -5.71 9.94
CA VAL A 109 3.14 -5.27 8.74
C VAL A 109 3.40 -3.76 8.77
N ILE A 110 2.41 -2.97 9.21
CA ILE A 110 2.54 -1.52 9.36
C ILE A 110 3.54 -1.19 10.48
N LYS A 111 3.44 -1.84 11.64
CA LYS A 111 4.36 -1.62 12.75
C LYS A 111 5.80 -1.96 12.35
N ASP A 112 6.03 -3.10 11.71
CA ASP A 112 7.34 -3.55 11.26
C ASP A 112 7.97 -2.53 10.29
N ALA A 113 7.19 -2.08 9.29
CA ALA A 113 7.65 -1.07 8.36
C ALA A 113 7.96 0.28 9.04
N ILE A 114 7.22 0.66 10.09
CA ILE A 114 7.50 1.86 10.90
C ILE A 114 8.79 1.67 11.71
N VAL A 115 8.99 0.52 12.35
CA VAL A 115 10.20 0.19 13.12
C VAL A 115 11.43 0.29 12.21
N GLU A 116 11.41 -0.37 11.06
CA GLU A 116 12.49 -0.30 10.07
C GLU A 116 12.74 1.14 9.59
N SER A 117 11.67 1.92 9.38
CA SER A 117 11.78 3.33 9.00
C SER A 117 12.40 4.20 10.11
N ILE A 118 12.20 3.85 11.39
CA ILE A 118 12.85 4.52 12.51
C ILE A 118 14.33 4.15 12.57
N GLU A 119 14.67 2.87 12.41
CA GLU A 119 16.05 2.38 12.42
C GLU A 119 16.86 2.99 11.28
N TYR A 120 16.31 2.98 10.07
CA TYR A 120 16.91 3.66 8.91
C TYR A 120 17.18 5.14 9.19
N ARG A 121 16.24 5.85 9.83
CA ARG A 121 16.42 7.27 10.19
C ARG A 121 17.51 7.48 11.25
N ARG A 122 17.68 6.57 12.20
CA ARG A 122 18.75 6.67 13.21
C ARG A 122 20.13 6.56 12.58
N GLN A 123 20.27 5.74 11.53
CA GLN A 123 21.51 5.57 10.78
C GLN A 123 21.72 6.68 9.74
N ASN A 124 20.63 7.28 9.24
CA ASN A 124 20.62 8.32 8.21
C ASN A 124 19.87 9.59 8.67
N PRO A 125 20.43 10.35 9.65
CA PRO A 125 19.76 11.50 10.27
C PRO A 125 19.52 12.69 9.34
N SER A 126 20.11 12.68 8.14
CA SER A 126 20.02 13.74 7.12
C SER A 126 18.69 13.79 6.34
N ARG A 127 17.71 12.94 6.67
CA ARG A 127 16.33 13.10 6.18
C ARG A 127 15.68 14.33 6.81
N CYS A 128 15.96 15.49 6.24
CA CYS A 128 15.02 16.60 6.25
C CYS A 128 13.71 16.05 5.66
N SER A 129 12.56 16.38 6.27
CA SER A 129 11.26 16.00 5.70
C SER A 129 11.27 16.32 4.20
N VAL A 130 10.92 15.34 3.36
CA VAL A 130 10.89 15.54 1.92
C VAL A 130 9.69 16.45 1.63
N SER A 131 9.91 17.76 1.71
CA SER A 131 8.94 18.73 1.20
C SER A 131 8.95 18.69 -0.32
N LEU A 132 7.83 19.05 -0.93
CA LEU A 132 7.76 19.22 -2.39
C LEU A 132 8.84 20.21 -2.89
N SER A 133 9.14 21.24 -2.10
CA SER A 133 10.23 22.18 -2.40
C SER A 133 11.62 21.53 -2.41
N ASN A 134 11.89 20.54 -1.55
CA ASN A 134 13.16 19.80 -1.57
C ASN A 134 13.29 18.93 -2.83
N VAL A 135 12.18 18.38 -3.32
CA VAL A 135 12.14 17.60 -4.57
C VAL A 135 12.40 18.49 -5.78
N GLU A 136 11.77 19.66 -5.83
CA GLU A 136 11.97 20.65 -6.90
C GLU A 136 13.41 21.17 -6.91
N ALA A 137 13.95 21.55 -5.75
CA ALA A 137 15.33 22.02 -5.63
C ALA A 137 16.33 20.98 -6.18
N ARG A 138 16.18 19.69 -5.80
CA ARG A 138 17.02 18.60 -6.33
C ARG A 138 16.91 18.44 -7.85
N ARG A 139 15.73 18.70 -8.44
CA ARG A 139 15.54 18.67 -9.89
C ARG A 139 16.31 19.79 -10.59
N PHE A 140 16.40 20.97 -9.98
CA PHE A 140 17.19 22.10 -10.50
C PHE A 140 18.70 21.86 -10.39
N PHE A 141 19.20 21.46 -9.22
CA PHE A 141 20.64 21.22 -9.02
C PHE A 141 21.18 20.08 -9.88
N ASN A 142 20.43 18.99 -10.05
CA ASN A 142 20.82 17.90 -10.96
C ASN A 142 20.83 18.31 -12.45
N LYS A 143 20.17 19.41 -12.81
CA LYS A 143 20.19 19.95 -14.17
C LYS A 143 21.46 20.76 -14.44
N GLU A 144 21.95 21.51 -13.45
CA GLU A 144 23.22 22.25 -13.53
C GLU A 144 24.45 21.34 -13.56
N PHE A 145 24.42 20.21 -12.86
CA PHE A 145 25.51 19.22 -12.91
C PHE A 145 25.66 18.56 -14.28
N LEU A 146 24.58 18.49 -15.07
CA LEU A 146 24.59 17.93 -16.43
C LEU A 146 24.90 18.95 -17.52
N SER A 147 24.94 20.25 -17.19
CA SER A 147 25.23 21.32 -18.15
C SER A 147 26.67 21.84 -18.07
N LYS A 148 27.50 21.36 -17.14
CA LYS A 148 28.92 21.71 -17.12
C LYS A 148 29.68 20.85 -18.14
N PRO A 149 30.41 21.45 -19.11
CA PRO A 149 31.25 20.69 -20.02
C PRO A 149 32.32 19.96 -19.21
N THR A 150 32.52 18.68 -19.50
CA THR A 150 33.67 17.93 -18.97
C THR A 150 34.91 18.50 -19.65
N ALA A 151 35.85 18.99 -18.84
CA ALA A 151 37.16 19.47 -19.30
C ALA A 151 38.03 18.30 -19.76
#